data_AF-A0AAV0K1N4-F1
#
_entry.id   AF-A0AAV0K1N4-F1
#
_cell.length_a   1.000
_cell.length_b   1.000
_cell.length_c   1.000
_cell.angle_alpha   90.00
_cell.angle_beta   90.00
_cell.angle_gamma   90.00
#
_symmetry.space_group_name_H-M   'P 1'
#
loop_
_entity.id
_entity.type
_entity.pdbx_description
1 polymer ?
#
loop_
_entity_poly.entity_id
_entity_poly.type
_entity_poly.pdbx_seq_one_letter_code
_entity_poly.pdbx_strand_id
1 'polypeptide(L)'
;MADASNVRFLEEEVRDGSDTAQVVRSLKEDFDLMIVGRRHEEEMEALSGLSEWAELPELGPVGDILAGGDMGTAASVLVVQQQIMKVSHNLILNS
;
A
#
# COMPACT_ATOMS: atom_id res chain seq x y z
N MET A 1 30.32 11.29 12.15
CA MET A 1 29.69 10.90 10.87
C MET A 1 28.72 9.79 11.21
N ALA A 2 27.42 10.10 11.25
CA ALA A 2 26.41 9.14 11.69
C ALA A 2 26.16 8.16 10.55
N ASP A 3 26.53 6.90 10.77
CA ASP A 3 26.19 5.80 9.89
C ASP A 3 24.69 5.50 10.07
N ALA A 4 23.94 5.44 8.97
CA ALA A 4 22.49 5.19 8.96
C ALA A 4 22.18 3.70 9.22
N SER A 5 22.78 3.15 10.28
CA SER A 5 22.70 1.74 10.68
C SER A 5 21.29 1.27 11.11
N ASN A 6 20.33 2.20 11.20
CA ASN A 6 18.94 1.95 11.57
C ASN A 6 17.95 2.05 10.41
N VAL A 7 18.41 2.24 9.17
CA VAL A 7 17.56 2.31 7.97
C VAL A 7 18.02 1.25 6.97
N ARG A 8 17.08 0.41 6.54
CA ARG A 8 17.30 -0.56 5.47
C ARG A 8 16.36 -0.24 4.31
N PHE A 9 16.91 -0.25 3.10
CA PHE A 9 16.13 -0.19 1.87
C PHE A 9 16.11 -1.59 1.25
N LEU A 10 14.93 -2.05 0.89
CA LEU A 10 14.70 -3.33 0.22
C LEU A 10 13.83 -3.06 -1.00
N GLU A 11 14.22 -3.62 -2.14
CA GLU A 11 13.46 -3.58 -3.39
C GLU A 11 13.17 -5.03 -3.80
N GLU A 12 11.92 -5.30 -4.17
CA GLU A 12 11.43 -6.64 -4.53
C GLU A 12 10.74 -6.55 -5.89
N GLU A 13 11.04 -7.51 -6.77
CA GLU A 13 10.43 -7.61 -8.10
C GLU A 13 9.24 -8.59 -8.05
N VAL A 14 8.09 -8.16 -8.56
CA VAL A 14 6.83 -8.92 -8.52
C VAL A 14 6.22 -8.96 -9.91
N ARG A 15 5.62 -10.10 -10.27
CA ARG A 15 5.01 -10.28 -11.59
C ARG A 15 3.52 -9.97 -11.60
N ASP A 16 2.82 -10.31 -10.52
CA ASP A 16 1.38 -10.21 -10.39
C ASP A 16 0.95 -9.97 -8.92
N GLY A 17 -0.36 -9.89 -8.69
CA GLY A 17 -0.92 -9.72 -7.36
C GLY A 17 -0.58 -10.85 -6.37
N SER A 18 -0.45 -12.08 -6.85
CA SER A 18 -0.09 -13.22 -5.99
C SER A 18 1.35 -13.10 -5.49
N ASP A 19 2.28 -12.79 -6.39
CA ASP A 19 3.68 -12.51 -6.05
C ASP A 19 3.77 -11.35 -5.04
N THR A 20 3.03 -10.27 -5.28
CA THR A 20 2.95 -9.12 -4.34
C THR A 20 2.43 -9.52 -2.96
N ALA A 21 1.34 -10.29 -2.89
CA ALA A 21 0.78 -10.71 -1.62
C ALA A 21 1.74 -11.61 -0.83
N GLN A 22 2.53 -12.44 -1.53
CA GLN A 22 3.55 -13.27 -0.90
C GLN A 22 4.68 -12.42 -0.29
N VAL A 23 5.16 -11.41 -1.02
CA VAL A 23 6.19 -10.47 -0.53
C VAL A 23 5.68 -9.67 0.67
N VAL A 24 4.46 -9.12 0.62
CA VAL A 24 3.90 -8.36 1.75
C VAL A 24 3.74 -9.24 2.98
N ARG A 25 3.31 -10.49 2.81
CA ARG A 25 3.14 -11.46 3.91
C ARG A 25 4.47 -11.87 4.54
N SER A 26 5.57 -11.90 3.80
CA SER A 26 6.88 -12.27 4.37
C SER A 26 7.42 -11.22 5.34
N LEU A 27 6.96 -9.97 5.23
CA LEU A 27 7.39 -8.85 6.08
C LEU A 27 6.64 -8.77 7.42
N LYS A 28 5.57 -9.53 7.61
CA LYS A 28 4.59 -9.30 8.70
C LYS A 28 5.10 -9.56 10.12
N GLU A 29 6.17 -10.36 10.28
CA GLU A 29 6.66 -10.82 11.59
C GLU A 29 7.80 -9.93 12.14
N ASP A 30 8.33 -9.03 11.31
CA ASP A 30 9.54 -8.26 11.65
C ASP A 30 9.25 -6.87 12.22
N PHE A 31 7.98 -6.43 12.27
CA PHE A 31 7.62 -5.04 12.60
C PHE A 31 6.44 -4.90 13.55
N ASP A 32 6.53 -3.94 14.48
CA ASP A 32 5.41 -3.55 15.37
C ASP A 32 4.46 -2.53 14.72
N LEU A 33 4.93 -1.80 13.70
CA LEU A 33 4.19 -0.77 12.96
C LEU A 33 4.53 -0.85 11.47
N MET A 34 3.50 -0.96 10.63
CA MET A 34 3.62 -0.93 9.18
C MET A 34 2.87 0.28 8.62
N ILE A 35 3.56 1.09 7.82
CA ILE A 35 2.98 2.25 7.15
C ILE A 35 2.87 1.93 5.67
N VAL A 36 1.65 2.00 5.12
CA VAL A 36 1.38 1.68 3.72
C VAL A 36 0.62 2.80 3.04
N GLY A 37 0.86 3.00 1.76
CA GLY A 37 0.12 3.95 0.95
C GLY A 37 -1.23 3.38 0.53
N ARG A 38 -2.30 4.16 0.67
CA ARG A 38 -3.54 3.90 -0.04
C ARG A 38 -3.36 4.38 -1.48
N ARG A 39 -3.28 3.43 -2.41
CA ARG A 39 -3.09 3.72 -3.82
C ARG A 39 -4.20 4.63 -4.34
N HIS A 40 -3.86 5.61 -5.19
CA HIS A 40 -4.81 6.59 -5.71
C HIS A 40 -5.01 6.53 -7.25
N GLU A 41 -4.09 5.95 -8.03
CA GLU A 41 -4.18 5.94 -9.50
C GLU A 41 -3.67 4.63 -10.16
N GLU A 42 -4.26 4.33 -11.32
CA GLU A 42 -4.06 3.24 -12.30
C GLU A 42 -4.11 1.79 -11.78
N GLU A 43 -4.46 0.85 -12.66
CA GLU A 43 -4.28 -0.59 -12.44
C GLU A 43 -2.85 -0.95 -12.85
N MET A 44 -2.03 -1.47 -11.93
CA MET A 44 -0.73 -2.07 -12.28
C MET A 44 -0.88 -3.58 -12.33
N GLU A 45 -0.21 -4.20 -13.29
CA GLU A 45 -0.08 -5.67 -13.39
C GLU A 45 0.41 -6.30 -12.08
N ALA A 46 1.35 -5.66 -11.39
CA ALA A 46 1.85 -6.09 -10.08
C ALA A 46 0.76 -6.21 -9.00
N LEU A 47 -0.36 -5.48 -9.12
CA LEU A 47 -1.50 -5.55 -8.20
C LEU A 47 -2.74 -6.20 -8.83
N SER A 48 -2.59 -6.81 -10.00
CA SER A 48 -3.69 -7.46 -10.72
C SER A 48 -4.37 -8.52 -9.83
N GLY A 49 -5.70 -8.57 -9.88
CA GLY A 49 -6.51 -9.51 -9.09
C GLY A 49 -6.63 -9.18 -7.58
N LEU A 50 -5.72 -8.39 -6.99
CA LEU A 50 -5.80 -8.06 -5.55
C LEU A 50 -7.01 -7.19 -5.21
N SER A 51 -7.38 -6.26 -6.10
CA SER A 51 -8.57 -5.44 -5.91
C SER A 51 -9.87 -6.24 -5.99
N GLU A 52 -9.89 -7.33 -6.77
CA GLU A 52 -11.07 -8.19 -6.93
C GLU A 52 -11.27 -9.14 -5.74
N TRP A 53 -10.20 -9.45 -5.01
CA TRP A 53 -10.20 -10.31 -3.83
C TRP A 53 -10.17 -9.53 -2.51
N ALA A 54 -10.29 -8.21 -2.55
CA ALA A 54 -10.18 -7.37 -1.37
C ALA A 54 -11.39 -7.53 -0.42
N GLU A 55 -11.12 -7.71 0.87
CA GLU A 55 -12.14 -7.75 1.93
C GLU A 55 -12.48 -6.34 2.45
N LEU A 56 -11.47 -5.46 2.45
CA LEU A 56 -11.47 -4.08 2.96
C LEU A 56 -10.90 -3.13 1.89
N PRO A 57 -11.64 -2.89 0.79
CA PRO A 57 -11.16 -2.11 -0.36
C PRO A 57 -10.72 -0.67 0.01
N GLU A 58 -11.25 -0.09 1.09
CA GLU A 58 -10.90 1.23 1.59
C GLU A 58 -9.46 1.34 2.15
N LEU A 59 -8.78 0.22 2.38
CA LEU A 59 -7.40 0.16 2.83
C LEU A 59 -6.40 0.11 1.66
N GLY A 60 -6.89 -0.15 0.45
CA GLY A 60 -6.08 -0.43 -0.73
C GLY A 60 -5.40 -1.82 -0.68
N PRO A 61 -4.84 -2.31 -1.80
CA PRO A 61 -4.42 -3.71 -1.93
C PRO A 61 -3.45 -4.21 -0.85
N VAL A 62 -2.43 -3.40 -0.52
CA VAL A 62 -1.44 -3.77 0.49
C VAL A 62 -2.04 -3.71 1.91
N GLY A 63 -2.82 -2.68 2.21
CA GLY A 63 -3.47 -2.52 3.51
C GLY A 63 -4.49 -3.61 3.78
N ASP A 64 -5.24 -4.02 2.75
CA ASP A 64 -6.17 -5.14 2.78
C ASP A 64 -5.47 -6.47 3.10
N ILE A 65 -4.40 -6.78 2.38
CA ILE A 65 -3.58 -7.98 2.64
C ILE A 65 -3.13 -8.02 4.10
N LEU A 66 -2.66 -6.88 4.65
CA LEU A 66 -2.18 -6.76 6.04
C LEU A 66 -3.29 -6.82 7.09
N ALA A 67 -4.51 -6.41 6.76
CA ALA A 67 -5.65 -6.44 7.64
C ALA A 67 -6.41 -7.79 7.59
N GLY A 68 -6.15 -8.61 6.58
CA GLY A 68 -6.82 -9.89 6.37
C GLY A 68 -6.59 -10.89 7.50
N GLY A 69 -7.61 -11.74 7.74
CA GLY A 69 -7.66 -12.65 8.90
C GLY A 69 -6.50 -13.65 9.02
N ASP A 70 -5.84 -13.99 7.91
CA ASP A 70 -4.74 -14.95 7.86
C ASP A 70 -3.36 -14.34 8.19
N MET A 71 -3.29 -13.03 8.42
CA MET A 71 -2.03 -12.35 8.73
C MET A 71 -1.47 -12.76 10.10
N GLY A 72 -2.30 -12.92 11.13
CA GLY A 72 -1.85 -13.34 12.46
C GLY A 72 -0.76 -12.46 13.10
N THR A 73 -0.54 -11.24 12.59
CA THR A 73 0.43 -10.29 13.10
C THR A 73 -0.18 -9.44 14.20
N ALA A 74 0.61 -9.09 15.22
CA ALA A 74 0.25 -8.11 16.25
C ALA A 74 0.60 -6.67 15.83
N ALA A 75 1.14 -6.48 14.63
CA ALA A 75 1.55 -5.18 14.11
C ALA A 75 0.36 -4.23 13.94
N SER A 76 0.57 -2.96 14.23
CA SER A 76 -0.36 -1.90 13.85
C SER A 76 -0.16 -1.53 12.39
N VAL A 77 -1.24 -1.38 11.62
CA VAL A 77 -1.19 -0.97 10.21
C VAL A 77 -1.76 0.45 10.08
N LEU A 78 -0.93 1.38 9.58
CA LEU A 78 -1.34 2.75 9.26
C LEU A 78 -1.41 2.92 7.74
N VAL A 79 -2.64 3.05 7.24
CA VAL A 79 -2.90 3.33 5.83
C VAL A 79 -2.93 4.85 5.60
N VAL A 80 -2.05 5.35 4.74
CA VAL A 80 -1.90 6.77 4.44
C VAL A 80 -2.36 7.06 3.01
N GLN A 81 -3.34 7.95 2.86
CA GLN A 81 -3.74 8.47 1.56
C GLN A 81 -3.10 9.84 1.31
N GLN A 82 -2.28 9.95 0.27
CA GLN A 82 -1.90 11.27 -0.25
C GLN A 82 -3.11 11.95 -0.88
N GLN A 83 -3.45 13.16 -0.44
CA GLN A 83 -4.53 13.95 -1.03
C GLN A 83 -4.08 14.50 -2.38
N ILE A 84 -4.68 14.00 -3.47
CA ILE A 84 -4.55 14.67 -4.76
C ILE A 84 -5.49 15.88 -4.71
N MET A 85 -4.92 17.08 -4.57
CA MET A 85 -5.69 18.31 -4.77
C MET A 85 -6.12 18.35 -6.23
N LYS A 86 -7.37 17.94 -6.50
CA LYS A 86 -8.00 18.25 -7.78
C LYS A 86 -8.10 19.77 -7.84
N VAL A 87 -7.26 20.41 -8.66
CA VAL A 87 -7.48 21.80 -9.04
C VAL A 87 -8.81 21.81 -9.78
N SER A 88 -9.87 22.23 -9.10
CA SER A 88 -11.16 22.46 -9.72
C SER A 88 -10.98 23.52 -10.79
N HIS A 89 -11.00 23.13 -12.06
CA HIS A 89 -11.05 24.05 -13.19
C HIS A 89 -12.46 24.65 -13.25
N ASN A 90 -12.77 25.55 -12.31
CA ASN A 90 -14.05 26.26 -12.21
C ASN A 90 -13.85 27.75 -11.92
N LEU A 91 -12.91 28.36 -12.67
CA LEU A 91 -12.80 29.77 -13.03
C LEU A 91 -12.00 29.74 -14.34
N ILE A 92 -12.53 29.91 -15.55
CA ILE A 92 -13.17 31.10 -16.10
C ILE A 92 -14.15 30.66 -17.18
N LEU A 93 -15.45 30.74 -16.90
CA LEU A 93 -16.45 31.08 -17.91
C LEU A 93 -17.19 32.31 -17.38
N ASN A 94 -17.16 33.38 -18.18
CA ASN A 94 -17.88 34.67 -18.09
C ASN A 94 -17.03 35.92 -17.77
N SER A 95 -16.45 36.52 -18.80
CA SER A 95 -16.65 37.94 -19.17
C SER A 95 -16.41 38.10 -20.67
#